data_AF-A0A2P4YQ27-F1
#
_entry.id   AF-A0A2P4YQ27-F1
#
_cell.length_a   1.000
_cell.length_b   1.000
_cell.length_c   1.000
_cell.angle_alpha   90.00
_cell.angle_beta   90.00
_cell.angle_gamma   90.00
#
_symmetry.space_group_name_H-M   'P 1'
#
loop_
_entity.id
_entity.type
_entity.pdbx_description
1 polymer ?
#
loop_
_entity_poly.entity_id
_entity_poly.type
_entity_poly.pdbx_seq_one_letter_code
_entity_poly.pdbx_strand_id
1 'polypeptide(L)'
;MSQQHADEDEEHKARGDVVVRVGDASTGAVHVVALVSAKYELGSKWVKSRLNSSVCSVVVEELREELERLSGVPTGEQILLCGPPFARLDPRRAVEYYGLPGDKEVFLYDRRLLSQETAMPPSTAAVVAPVHVKLPSQPVASSEGSKMLSESSHPMMRALVEYEGYFQLQVSQSEALESGTLANISTSERGAQELQVQERAIAAAVANLDLFKTSMMKHFAPFWADFQATNDKHERLLSQFDSYLEALATVELHPALATEERKTLYDCIPVDKEREWAAQCEQSHTHVRSQVLKLQQVHDEICKEVTDMIS
;
A
#
# COMPACT_ATOMS: atom_id res chain seq x y z
N MET A 1 22.80 22.25 0.41
CA MET A 1 22.43 20.81 0.48
C MET A 1 21.84 20.27 -0.83
N SER A 2 21.33 21.10 -1.75
CA SER A 2 20.80 20.63 -3.04
C SER A 2 21.85 20.11 -4.04
N GLN A 3 23.14 20.38 -3.83
CA GLN A 3 24.22 19.91 -4.70
C GLN A 3 24.71 18.49 -4.36
N GLN A 4 24.63 18.06 -3.10
CA GLN A 4 25.05 16.71 -2.71
C GLN A 4 24.10 15.62 -3.21
N HIS A 5 22.79 15.89 -3.24
CA HIS A 5 21.82 14.95 -3.81
C HIS A 5 21.93 14.79 -5.33
N ALA A 6 22.39 15.83 -6.05
CA ALA A 6 22.55 15.77 -7.49
C ALA A 6 23.79 14.98 -7.93
N ASP A 7 24.86 15.02 -7.13
CA ASP A 7 26.11 14.29 -7.43
C ASP A 7 25.99 12.77 -7.17
N GLU A 8 25.23 12.35 -6.14
CA GLU A 8 25.00 10.92 -5.86
C GLU A 8 24.13 10.25 -6.94
N ASP A 9 23.12 10.95 -7.45
CA ASP A 9 22.23 10.45 -8.51
C ASP A 9 22.96 10.26 -9.87
N GLU A 10 24.00 11.05 -10.16
CA GLU A 10 24.82 10.91 -11.37
C GLU A 10 25.87 9.78 -11.27
N GLU A 11 26.40 9.48 -10.07
CA GLU A 11 27.39 8.41 -9.88
C GLU A 11 26.76 7.00 -10.01
N HIS A 12 25.54 6.80 -9.52
CA HIS A 12 24.83 5.52 -9.67
C HIS A 12 24.36 5.24 -11.10
N LYS A 13 24.02 6.29 -11.85
CA LYS A 13 23.63 6.22 -13.26
C LYS A 13 24.78 5.74 -14.16
N ALA A 14 26.02 6.01 -13.80
CA ALA A 14 27.21 5.55 -14.51
C ALA A 14 27.47 4.03 -14.34
N ARG A 15 26.91 3.40 -13.30
CA ARG A 15 27.13 1.98 -12.95
C ARG A 15 26.06 1.02 -13.50
N GLY A 16 24.92 1.55 -13.94
CA GLY A 16 23.78 0.75 -14.39
C GLY A 16 22.91 0.22 -13.25
N ASP A 17 23.03 0.80 -12.06
CA ASP A 17 22.23 0.47 -10.88
C ASP A 17 20.84 1.12 -10.99
N VAL A 18 19.80 0.36 -10.65
CA VAL A 18 18.42 0.87 -10.57
C VAL A 18 18.18 1.41 -9.18
N VAL A 19 18.05 2.74 -9.04
CA VAL A 19 17.79 3.39 -7.75
C VAL A 19 16.29 3.66 -7.60
N VAL A 20 15.67 3.07 -6.58
CA VAL A 20 14.25 3.26 -6.27
C VAL A 20 14.11 3.95 -4.91
N ARG A 21 13.34 5.03 -4.86
CA ARG A 21 13.01 5.74 -3.62
C ARG A 21 11.65 5.23 -3.11
N VAL A 22 11.63 4.73 -1.89
CA VAL A 22 10.44 4.12 -1.27
C VAL A 22 10.12 4.85 0.02
N GLY A 23 8.93 5.44 0.12
CA GLY A 23 8.43 6.04 1.36
C GLY A 23 7.78 4.98 2.26
N ASP A 24 8.23 4.86 3.50
CA ASP A 24 7.58 4.04 4.52
C ASP A 24 6.34 4.76 5.05
N ALA A 25 5.16 4.18 4.83
CA ALA A 25 3.89 4.75 5.24
C ALA A 25 3.70 4.78 6.77
N SER A 26 4.45 3.95 7.51
CA SER A 26 4.35 3.85 8.96
C SER A 26 5.27 4.84 9.68
N THR A 27 6.49 5.05 9.18
CA THR A 27 7.48 5.92 9.81
C THR A 27 7.67 7.26 9.11
N GLY A 28 7.27 7.38 7.85
CA GLY A 28 7.58 8.53 7.00
C GLY A 28 9.01 8.55 6.46
N ALA A 29 9.84 7.55 6.81
CA ALA A 29 11.21 7.45 6.31
C ALA A 29 11.23 7.20 4.80
N VAL A 30 12.25 7.73 4.12
CA VAL A 30 12.49 7.44 2.70
C VAL A 30 13.70 6.52 2.57
N HIS A 31 13.47 5.32 2.07
CA HIS A 31 14.51 4.35 1.78
C HIS A 31 14.96 4.52 0.33
N VAL A 32 16.26 4.72 0.12
CA VAL A 32 16.88 4.75 -1.21
C VAL A 32 17.49 3.37 -1.44
N VAL A 33 16.92 2.62 -2.39
CA VAL A 33 17.32 1.25 -2.68
C VAL A 33 18.05 1.21 -4.00
N ALA A 34 19.34 0.90 -3.98
CA ALA A 34 20.14 0.67 -5.17
C ALA A 34 20.14 -0.83 -5.52
N LEU A 35 19.52 -1.19 -6.63
CA LEU A 35 19.42 -2.56 -7.12
C LEU A 35 20.43 -2.76 -8.23
N VAL A 36 21.32 -3.74 -8.04
CA VAL A 36 22.36 -4.06 -9.02
C VAL A 36 21.77 -4.95 -10.09
N SER A 37 21.59 -4.42 -11.31
CA SER A 37 21.30 -5.27 -12.47
C SER A 37 22.51 -6.16 -12.71
N ALA A 38 22.34 -7.48 -12.64
CA ALA A 38 23.41 -8.47 -12.85
C ALA A 38 24.03 -8.35 -14.25
N LYS A 39 24.95 -7.41 -14.40
CA LYS A 39 25.97 -7.39 -15.45
C LYS A 39 27.30 -7.56 -14.75
N TYR A 40 28.10 -8.47 -15.28
CA TYR A 40 29.47 -8.81 -14.86
C TYR A 40 29.60 -9.85 -13.76
N GLU A 41 29.44 -11.12 -14.16
CA GLU A 41 30.41 -12.17 -13.82
C GLU A 41 30.32 -13.34 -14.81
N LEU A 42 30.68 -13.13 -16.07
CA LEU A 42 31.12 -14.24 -16.91
C LEU A 42 32.33 -13.82 -17.74
N GLY A 43 33.49 -14.23 -17.26
CA GLY A 43 34.74 -14.14 -17.97
C GLY A 43 34.65 -14.85 -19.32
N SER A 44 35.05 -14.11 -20.34
CA SER A 44 35.84 -14.56 -21.47
C SER A 44 35.38 -15.79 -22.26
N LYS A 45 34.85 -15.46 -23.46
CA LYS A 45 34.70 -16.24 -24.70
C LYS A 45 33.27 -16.70 -24.97
N TRP A 46 32.67 -16.14 -26.02
CA TRP A 46 32.14 -16.83 -27.20
C TRP A 46 31.26 -15.85 -28.02
N VAL A 47 31.77 -15.50 -29.19
CA VAL A 47 31.07 -15.26 -30.49
C VAL A 47 29.91 -14.27 -30.56
N LYS A 48 30.16 -13.20 -31.34
CA LYS A 48 29.19 -12.33 -32.01
C LYS A 48 28.05 -13.16 -32.63
N SER A 49 26.81 -12.98 -32.16
CA SER A 49 25.60 -13.13 -32.98
C SER A 49 24.35 -12.55 -32.29
N ARG A 50 23.71 -11.63 -33.03
CA ARG A 50 22.34 -11.10 -32.91
C ARG A 50 22.00 -10.22 -31.70
N LEU A 51 21.56 -9.01 -32.05
CA LEU A 51 20.73 -8.13 -31.22
C LEU A 51 19.57 -8.93 -30.64
N ASN A 52 19.64 -9.20 -29.34
CA ASN A 52 18.52 -9.07 -28.43
C ASN A 52 19.11 -8.48 -27.16
N SER A 53 18.64 -7.29 -26.80
CA SER A 53 18.95 -6.65 -25.54
C SER A 53 18.37 -7.50 -24.40
N SER A 54 19.10 -8.51 -23.95
CA SER A 54 18.84 -9.16 -22.67
C SER A 54 19.20 -8.18 -21.57
N VAL A 55 18.26 -7.29 -21.26
CA VAL A 55 18.26 -6.53 -20.01
C VAL A 55 17.92 -7.54 -18.92
N CYS A 56 18.88 -7.87 -18.07
CA CYS A 56 18.58 -8.50 -16.78
C CYS A 56 17.74 -7.49 -15.99
N SER A 57 16.42 -7.69 -16.01
CA SER A 57 15.46 -6.83 -15.33
C SER A 57 15.41 -7.22 -13.87
N VAL A 58 15.56 -6.26 -12.97
CA VAL A 58 15.47 -6.50 -11.53
C VAL A 58 14.01 -6.81 -11.18
N VAL A 59 13.78 -7.90 -10.45
CA VAL A 59 12.42 -8.25 -9.99
C VAL A 59 12.06 -7.49 -8.71
N VAL A 60 10.77 -7.24 -8.53
CA VAL A 60 10.24 -6.60 -7.31
C VAL A 60 10.60 -7.39 -6.05
N GLU A 61 10.80 -8.70 -6.12
CA GLU A 61 11.27 -9.49 -4.97
C GLU A 61 12.62 -9.01 -4.42
N GLU A 62 13.59 -8.67 -5.28
CA GLU A 62 14.89 -8.15 -4.84
C GLU A 62 14.75 -6.80 -4.12
N LEU A 63 13.82 -5.96 -4.58
CA LEU A 63 13.44 -4.72 -3.89
C LEU A 63 12.84 -5.00 -2.50
N ARG A 64 11.99 -6.03 -2.39
CA ARG A 64 11.35 -6.40 -1.11
C ARG A 64 12.37 -6.92 -0.09
N GLU A 65 13.32 -7.74 -0.52
CA GLU A 65 14.39 -8.26 0.34
C GLU A 65 15.27 -7.12 0.89
N GLU A 66 15.65 -6.17 0.05
CA GLU A 66 16.46 -5.03 0.49
C GLU A 66 15.66 -4.08 1.39
N LEU A 67 14.36 -3.90 1.12
CA LEU A 67 13.47 -3.16 2.00
C LEU A 67 13.28 -3.85 3.36
N GLU A 68 13.25 -5.19 3.43
CA GLU A 68 13.21 -5.89 4.72
C GLU A 68 14.43 -5.54 5.56
N ARG A 69 15.62 -5.50 4.94
CA ARG A 69 16.87 -5.11 5.62
C ARG A 69 16.86 -3.67 6.13
N LEU A 70 16.24 -2.75 5.39
CA LEU A 70 16.24 -1.31 5.71
C LEU A 70 15.09 -0.90 6.65
N SER A 71 13.91 -1.46 6.46
CA SER A 71 12.68 -1.09 7.18
C SER A 71 12.37 -2.01 8.36
N GLY A 72 12.89 -3.25 8.35
CA GLY A 72 12.51 -4.29 9.31
C GLY A 72 11.12 -4.88 9.08
N VAL A 73 10.43 -4.53 7.99
CA VAL A 73 9.15 -5.13 7.60
C VAL A 73 9.41 -6.43 6.82
N PRO A 74 8.98 -7.60 7.31
CA PRO A 74 9.21 -8.87 6.62
C PRO A 74 8.58 -8.90 5.22
N THR A 75 9.25 -9.49 4.23
CA THR A 75 8.75 -9.56 2.82
C THR A 75 7.29 -10.01 2.68
N GLY A 76 6.85 -10.98 3.49
CA GLY A 76 5.47 -11.50 3.50
C GLY A 76 4.41 -10.51 4.03
N GLU A 77 4.84 -9.52 4.81
CA GLU A 77 4.00 -8.46 5.39
C GLU A 77 4.11 -7.14 4.63
N GLN A 78 4.96 -7.05 3.61
CA GLN A 78 5.12 -5.85 2.80
C GLN A 78 4.01 -5.71 1.74
N ILE A 79 3.31 -4.58 1.78
CA ILE A 79 2.46 -4.10 0.68
C ILE A 79 3.20 -2.93 0.02
N LEU A 80 3.47 -3.06 -1.28
CA LEU A 80 4.12 -2.01 -2.07
C LEU A 80 3.12 -1.44 -3.07
N LEU A 81 2.86 -0.13 -3.01
CA LEU A 81 2.07 0.59 -4.01
C LEU A 81 2.98 1.48 -4.84
N CYS A 82 2.79 1.47 -6.16
CA CYS A 82 3.53 2.32 -7.09
C CYS A 82 2.54 3.08 -7.99
N GLY A 83 2.73 4.38 -8.17
CA GLY A 83 1.84 5.21 -8.98
C GLY A 83 2.33 6.65 -9.13
N PRO A 84 1.54 7.52 -9.80
CA PRO A 84 0.18 7.28 -10.31
C PRO A 84 0.11 6.47 -11.63
N PRO A 85 -0.99 5.73 -11.92
CA PRO A 85 -2.04 5.33 -10.96
C PRO A 85 -1.48 4.33 -9.94
N PHE A 86 -1.92 4.42 -8.68
CA PHE A 86 -1.40 3.58 -7.60
C PHE A 86 -1.90 2.15 -7.71
N ALA A 87 -0.98 1.23 -7.99
CA ALA A 87 -1.22 -0.19 -8.11
C ALA A 87 -0.21 -0.99 -7.27
N ARG A 88 -0.66 -2.16 -6.78
CA ARG A 88 0.20 -3.05 -6.02
C ARG A 88 1.29 -3.67 -6.91
N LEU A 89 2.52 -3.65 -6.42
CA LEU A 89 3.64 -4.31 -7.08
C LEU A 89 3.58 -5.83 -6.90
N ASP A 90 3.61 -6.55 -8.02
CA ASP A 90 3.68 -8.00 -8.10
C ASP A 90 5.15 -8.44 -7.90
N PRO A 91 5.45 -9.27 -6.89
CA PRO A 91 6.82 -9.68 -6.60
C PRO A 91 7.54 -10.37 -7.77
N ARG A 92 6.79 -11.02 -8.66
CA ARG A 92 7.34 -11.76 -9.81
C ARG A 92 7.61 -10.88 -11.02
N ARG A 93 7.17 -9.61 -11.00
CA ARG A 93 7.34 -8.70 -12.11
C ARG A 93 8.61 -7.87 -11.95
N ALA A 94 9.14 -7.46 -13.09
CA ALA A 94 10.26 -6.54 -13.18
C ALA A 94 9.86 -5.15 -12.65
N VAL A 95 10.78 -4.44 -12.01
CA VAL A 95 10.53 -3.06 -11.53
C VAL A 95 10.26 -2.10 -12.70
N GLU A 96 10.87 -2.35 -13.86
CA GLU A 96 10.70 -1.57 -15.09
C GLU A 96 9.31 -1.73 -15.70
N TYR A 97 8.61 -2.84 -15.44
CA TYR A 97 7.21 -3.02 -15.85
C TYR A 97 6.32 -1.90 -15.28
N TYR A 98 6.67 -1.42 -14.09
CA TYR A 98 5.98 -0.34 -13.42
C TYR A 98 6.51 1.03 -13.80
N GLY A 99 7.52 1.14 -14.65
CA GLY A 99 8.15 2.42 -15.03
C GLY A 99 9.14 2.92 -13.99
N LEU A 100 9.76 2.03 -13.22
CA LEU A 100 10.83 2.34 -12.27
C LEU A 100 12.21 1.97 -12.88
N PRO A 101 13.27 2.77 -12.66
CA PRO A 101 13.27 4.05 -11.97
C PRO A 101 12.66 5.16 -12.86
N GLY A 102 11.80 6.00 -12.29
CA GLY A 102 11.07 7.04 -13.03
C GLY A 102 10.36 8.01 -12.08
N ASP A 103 9.48 8.85 -12.62
CA ASP A 103 8.73 9.88 -11.88
C ASP A 103 7.56 9.31 -11.05
N LYS A 104 7.64 8.04 -10.65
CA LYS A 104 6.61 7.36 -9.89
C LYS A 104 7.01 7.24 -8.44
N GLU A 105 6.02 7.42 -7.58
CA GLU A 105 6.18 7.27 -6.14
C GLU A 105 5.91 5.81 -5.76
N VAL A 106 6.75 5.30 -4.86
CA VAL A 106 6.61 3.96 -4.29
C VAL A 106 6.45 4.10 -2.79
N PHE A 107 5.41 3.47 -2.24
CA PHE A 107 5.12 3.47 -0.81
C PHE A 107 5.10 2.04 -0.27
N LEU A 108 5.71 1.86 0.90
CA LEU A 108 5.74 0.62 1.66
C LEU A 108 4.74 0.71 2.82
N TYR A 109 3.89 -0.30 2.94
CA TYR A 109 2.96 -0.47 4.06
C TYR A 109 3.22 -1.80 4.75
N ASP A 110 3.14 -1.79 6.08
CA ASP A 110 3.20 -2.98 6.91
C ASP A 110 1.78 -3.54 7.12
N ARG A 111 1.53 -4.73 6.55
CA ARG A 111 0.23 -5.42 6.66
C ARG A 111 -0.16 -5.72 8.11
N ARG A 112 0.81 -5.88 9.01
CA ARG A 112 0.55 -6.15 10.43
C ARG A 112 -0.17 -4.97 11.09
N LEU A 113 0.17 -3.74 10.70
CA LEU A 113 -0.46 -2.51 11.23
C LEU A 113 -1.87 -2.28 10.70
N LEU A 114 -2.20 -2.87 9.54
CA LEU A 114 -3.51 -2.77 8.90
C LEU A 114 -4.48 -3.86 9.38
N SER A 115 -4.01 -4.83 10.16
CA SER A 115 -4.83 -5.95 10.63
C SER A 115 -5.58 -5.55 11.91
N GLN A 116 -6.89 -5.86 11.99
CA GLN A 116 -7.77 -5.48 13.11
C GLN A 116 -7.29 -5.97 14.51
N GLU A 117 -6.35 -6.92 14.56
CA GLU A 117 -5.82 -7.50 15.79
C GLU A 117 -4.73 -6.65 16.48
N THR A 118 -4.14 -5.68 15.80
CA THR A 118 -3.24 -4.73 16.47
C THR A 118 -4.09 -3.74 17.24
N ALA A 119 -4.23 -3.98 18.55
CA ALA A 119 -4.72 -3.00 19.51
C ALA A 119 -4.08 -1.66 19.18
N MET A 120 -4.90 -0.72 18.70
CA MET A 120 -4.49 0.61 18.27
C MET A 120 -3.51 1.15 19.32
N PRO A 121 -2.21 1.27 19.01
CA PRO A 121 -1.29 1.86 19.97
C PRO A 121 -1.85 3.25 20.29
N PRO A 122 -1.83 3.66 21.57
CA PRO A 122 -2.35 4.97 21.97
C PRO A 122 -1.71 6.00 21.05
N SER A 123 -2.54 6.86 20.43
CA SER A 123 -2.13 7.90 19.49
C SER A 123 -0.80 8.51 19.92
N THR A 124 0.29 7.97 19.39
CA THR A 124 1.59 8.62 19.44
C THR A 124 1.48 9.64 18.34
N ALA A 125 0.78 10.74 18.63
CA ALA A 125 1.14 12.00 18.01
C ALA A 125 2.66 12.00 17.96
N ALA A 126 3.26 12.25 16.80
CA ALA A 126 4.70 12.33 16.65
C ALA A 126 5.19 13.46 17.55
N VAL A 127 5.35 13.17 18.85
CA VAL A 127 5.81 14.11 19.85
C VAL A 127 7.29 14.16 19.58
N VAL A 128 7.68 15.11 18.74
CA VAL A 128 9.06 15.54 18.63
C VAL A 128 9.46 15.96 20.03
N ALA A 129 10.20 15.09 20.72
CA ALA A 129 10.65 15.35 22.07
C ALA A 129 11.59 16.57 22.00
N PRO A 130 11.30 17.67 22.72
CA PRO A 130 12.15 18.83 22.69
C PRO A 130 13.55 18.48 23.20
N VAL A 131 14.57 18.90 22.47
CA VAL A 131 15.97 18.77 22.89
C VAL A 131 16.18 19.67 24.09
N HIS A 132 16.27 19.06 25.27
CA HIS A 132 16.55 19.76 26.51
C HIS A 132 18.05 20.01 26.66
N VAL A 133 18.45 21.27 26.51
CA VAL A 133 19.83 21.68 26.76
C VAL A 133 20.03 22.00 28.23
N LYS A 134 21.10 21.44 28.80
CA LYS A 134 21.58 21.81 30.13
C LYS A 134 22.40 23.09 30.04
N LEU A 135 21.87 24.18 30.57
CA LEU A 135 22.57 25.47 30.64
C LEU A 135 23.76 25.39 31.61
N PRO A 136 24.94 25.92 31.23
CA PRO A 136 26.03 26.16 32.15
C PRO A 136 25.59 27.08 33.29
N SER A 137 25.96 26.75 34.53
CA SER A 137 25.62 27.54 35.73
C SER A 137 26.82 28.23 36.37
N GLN A 138 28.02 27.94 35.89
CA GLN A 138 29.27 28.50 36.39
C GLN A 138 30.15 28.97 35.23
N PRO A 139 30.89 30.09 35.38
CA PRO A 139 31.85 30.54 34.39
C PRO A 139 32.90 29.46 34.11
N VAL A 140 33.43 29.47 32.90
CA VAL A 140 34.55 28.60 32.52
C VAL A 140 35.80 29.01 33.32
N ALA A 141 36.73 28.07 33.52
CA ALA A 141 37.92 28.29 34.34
C ALA A 141 38.68 29.56 33.92
N SER A 142 38.90 30.46 34.89
CA SER A 142 39.51 31.76 34.66
C SER A 142 40.96 31.64 34.20
N SER A 143 41.37 32.53 33.29
CA SER A 143 42.75 32.63 32.82
C SER A 143 43.71 32.97 33.98
N GLU A 144 45.00 32.71 33.79
CA GLU A 144 46.03 33.03 34.79
C GLU A 144 46.09 34.54 35.10
N GLY A 145 45.85 35.39 34.08
CA GLY A 145 45.73 36.84 34.26
C GLY A 145 44.51 37.23 35.11
N SER A 146 43.36 36.60 34.88
CA SER A 146 42.13 36.84 35.66
C SER A 146 42.32 36.46 37.13
N LYS A 147 43.12 35.42 37.44
CA LYS A 147 43.46 35.05 38.82
C LYS A 147 44.30 36.13 39.51
N MET A 148 45.34 36.64 38.86
CA MET A 148 46.18 37.72 39.41
C MET A 148 45.38 39.00 39.69
N LEU A 149 44.41 39.32 38.83
CA LEU A 149 43.54 40.47 39.00
C LEU A 149 42.51 40.29 40.13
N SER A 150 42.08 39.04 40.38
CA SER A 150 41.16 38.72 41.48
C SER A 150 41.80 38.87 42.87
N GLU A 151 43.13 38.72 42.96
CA GLU A 151 43.92 38.90 44.18
C GLU A 151 44.31 40.36 44.44
N SER A 152 43.95 41.28 43.53
CA SER A 152 44.24 42.70 43.69
C SER A 152 43.47 43.33 44.85
N SER A 153 44.15 44.20 45.61
CA SER A 153 43.54 45.01 46.66
C SER A 153 42.59 46.09 46.11
N HIS A 154 42.69 46.42 44.82
CA HIS A 154 41.89 47.48 44.21
C HIS A 154 40.52 46.96 43.74
N PRO A 155 39.39 47.50 44.23
CA PRO A 155 38.04 46.96 43.95
C PRO A 155 37.68 46.93 42.47
N MET A 156 38.15 47.92 41.69
CA MET A 156 37.93 47.96 40.25
C MET A 156 38.56 46.78 39.50
N MET A 157 39.72 46.29 39.96
CA MET A 157 40.41 45.17 39.30
C MET A 157 39.71 43.84 39.57
N ARG A 158 39.12 43.66 40.77
CA ARG A 158 38.29 42.50 41.09
C ARG A 158 36.98 42.50 40.31
N ALA A 159 36.34 43.67 40.17
CA ALA A 159 35.12 43.81 39.38
C ALA A 159 35.33 43.40 37.90
N LEU A 160 36.50 43.71 37.30
CA LEU A 160 36.80 43.30 35.92
C LEU A 160 36.79 41.78 35.75
N VAL A 161 37.32 41.03 36.71
CA VAL A 161 37.33 39.55 36.69
C VAL A 161 35.92 38.99 36.87
N GLU A 162 35.11 39.60 37.73
CA GLU A 162 33.71 39.23 37.90
C GLU A 162 32.92 39.46 36.60
N TYR A 163 33.09 40.61 35.95
CA TYR A 163 32.46 40.90 34.66
C TYR A 163 32.92 39.94 33.56
N GLU A 164 34.21 39.64 33.47
CA GLU A 164 34.74 38.65 32.53
C GLU A 164 34.06 37.29 32.73
N GLY A 165 33.95 36.83 33.99
CA GLY A 165 33.26 35.58 34.33
C GLY A 165 31.77 35.59 33.95
N TYR A 166 31.07 36.71 34.19
CA TYR A 166 29.67 36.87 33.76
C TYR A 166 29.53 36.83 32.23
N PHE A 167 30.40 37.51 31.49
CA PHE A 167 30.38 37.47 30.02
C PHE A 167 30.67 36.08 29.48
N GLN A 168 31.67 35.38 30.01
CA GLN A 168 31.99 34.01 29.61
C GLN A 168 30.84 33.04 29.89
N LEU A 169 30.21 33.16 31.07
CA LEU A 169 29.03 32.38 31.40
C LEU A 169 27.90 32.65 30.40
N GLN A 170 27.60 33.92 30.10
CA GLN A 170 26.59 34.30 29.11
C GLN A 170 26.89 33.73 27.72
N VAL A 171 28.13 33.83 27.24
CA VAL A 171 28.55 33.25 25.95
C VAL A 171 28.30 31.74 25.94
N SER A 172 28.75 31.01 26.97
CA SER A 172 28.55 29.55 27.04
C SER A 172 27.07 29.14 27.12
N GLN A 173 26.24 29.95 27.79
CA GLN A 173 24.79 29.76 27.83
C GLN A 173 24.16 30.02 26.46
N SER A 174 24.57 31.07 25.76
CA SER A 174 24.10 31.39 24.42
C SER A 174 24.47 30.30 23.41
N GLU A 175 25.71 29.80 23.42
CA GLU A 175 26.15 28.70 22.55
C GLU A 175 25.35 27.41 22.82
N ALA A 176 25.12 27.09 24.10
CA ALA A 176 24.30 25.95 24.48
C ALA A 176 22.86 26.09 23.96
N LEU A 177 22.25 27.26 24.13
CA LEU A 177 20.90 27.54 23.63
C LEU A 177 20.85 27.47 22.09
N GLU A 178 21.81 28.06 21.39
CA GLU A 178 21.89 28.05 19.94
C GLU A 178 21.99 26.60 19.42
N SER A 179 22.89 25.80 19.97
CA SER A 179 23.03 24.38 19.63
C SER A 179 21.73 23.60 19.85
N GLY A 180 21.05 23.85 20.97
CA GLY A 180 19.73 23.27 21.26
C GLY A 180 18.66 23.67 20.26
N THR A 181 18.60 24.96 19.91
CA THR A 181 17.66 25.48 18.92
C THR A 181 17.90 24.88 17.55
N LEU A 182 19.16 24.77 17.10
CA LEU A 182 19.50 24.14 15.83
C LEU A 182 19.12 22.66 15.79
N ALA A 183 19.37 21.92 16.88
CA ALA A 183 18.96 20.52 16.98
C ALA A 183 17.42 20.34 16.94
N ASN A 184 16.68 21.24 17.59
CA ASN A 184 15.22 21.27 17.54
C ASN A 184 14.68 21.60 16.15
N ILE A 185 15.25 22.60 15.47
CA ILE A 185 14.88 22.94 14.08
C ILE A 185 15.09 21.74 13.17
N SER A 186 16.29 21.14 13.20
CA SER A 186 16.61 19.98 12.35
C SER A 186 15.68 18.79 12.59
N THR A 187 15.34 18.52 13.86
CA THR A 187 14.39 17.45 14.21
C THR A 187 12.98 17.77 13.73
N SER A 188 12.56 19.04 13.83
CA SER A 188 11.24 19.49 13.38
C SER A 188 11.11 19.43 11.86
N GLU A 189 12.14 19.85 11.12
CA GLU A 189 12.19 19.76 9.66
C GLU A 189 12.11 18.31 9.18
N ARG A 190 12.88 17.41 9.78
CA ARG A 190 12.82 15.98 9.49
C ARG A 190 11.43 15.41 9.78
N GLY A 191 10.85 15.70 10.95
CA GLY A 191 9.50 15.25 11.28
C GLY A 191 8.44 15.78 10.32
N ALA A 192 8.57 17.02 9.85
CA ALA A 192 7.67 17.57 8.83
C ALA A 192 7.79 16.84 7.49
N GLN A 193 9.00 16.47 7.08
CA GLN A 193 9.22 15.66 5.87
C GLN A 193 8.65 14.24 6.01
N GLU A 194 8.84 13.61 7.16
CA GLU A 194 8.29 12.29 7.47
C GLU A 194 6.75 12.31 7.41
N LEU A 195 6.11 13.33 8.03
CA LEU A 195 4.66 13.54 7.94
C LEU A 195 4.19 13.75 6.49
N GLN A 196 4.94 14.48 5.67
CA GLN A 196 4.60 14.68 4.26
C GLN A 196 4.69 13.38 3.44
N VAL A 197 5.62 12.48 3.78
CA VAL A 197 5.68 11.15 3.16
C VAL A 197 4.47 10.31 3.58
N GLN A 198 4.11 10.32 4.86
CA GLN A 198 2.92 9.62 5.35
C GLN A 198 1.62 10.15 4.73
N GLU A 199 1.47 11.47 4.61
CA GLU A 199 0.32 12.10 3.94
C GLU A 199 0.18 11.59 2.50
N ARG A 200 1.27 11.60 1.73
CA ARG A 200 1.28 11.09 0.36
C ARG A 200 1.01 9.59 0.29
N ALA A 201 1.53 8.81 1.24
CA ALA A 201 1.24 7.39 1.34
C ALA A 201 -0.25 7.13 1.64
N ILE A 202 -0.88 7.92 2.51
CA ILE A 202 -2.32 7.82 2.77
C ILE A 202 -3.10 8.16 1.49
N ALA A 203 -2.76 9.26 0.82
CA ALA A 203 -3.39 9.65 -0.44
C ALA A 203 -3.24 8.56 -1.52
N ALA A 204 -2.08 7.92 -1.61
CA ALA A 204 -1.81 6.80 -2.52
C ALA A 204 -2.66 5.56 -2.19
N ALA A 205 -2.82 5.25 -0.91
CA ALA A 205 -3.67 4.15 -0.45
C ALA A 205 -5.15 4.41 -0.76
N VAL A 206 -5.64 5.62 -0.47
CA VAL A 206 -7.01 6.05 -0.81
C VAL A 206 -7.26 5.97 -2.31
N ALA A 207 -6.34 6.48 -3.14
CA ALA A 207 -6.45 6.39 -4.59
C ALA A 207 -6.43 4.93 -5.09
N ASN A 208 -5.66 4.04 -4.45
CA ASN A 208 -5.67 2.62 -4.76
C ASN A 208 -7.00 1.94 -4.41
N LEU A 209 -7.57 2.26 -3.23
CA LEU A 209 -8.87 1.74 -2.79
C LEU A 209 -10.01 2.22 -3.69
N ASP A 210 -10.01 3.48 -4.12
CA ASP A 210 -11.00 4.02 -5.05
C ASP A 210 -10.93 3.34 -6.42
N LEU A 211 -9.70 3.12 -6.93
CA LEU A 211 -9.48 2.38 -8.18
C LEU A 211 -10.00 0.93 -8.07
N PHE A 212 -9.72 0.27 -6.95
CA PHE A 212 -10.20 -1.09 -6.68
C PHE A 212 -11.73 -1.14 -6.63
N LYS A 213 -12.37 -0.24 -5.88
CA LYS A 213 -13.83 -0.12 -5.79
C LYS A 213 -14.44 0.11 -7.17
N THR A 214 -13.91 1.06 -7.94
CA THR A 214 -14.37 1.36 -9.29
C THR A 214 -14.25 0.15 -10.21
N SER A 215 -13.12 -0.57 -10.16
CA SER A 215 -12.91 -1.79 -10.95
C SER A 215 -13.89 -2.89 -10.54
N MET A 216 -14.11 -3.11 -9.24
CA MET A 216 -15.04 -4.11 -8.72
C MET A 216 -16.49 -3.81 -9.17
N MET A 217 -16.95 -2.57 -9.00
CA MET A 217 -18.28 -2.13 -9.43
C MET A 217 -18.51 -2.31 -10.93
N LYS A 218 -17.48 -2.02 -11.74
CA LYS A 218 -17.53 -2.18 -13.20
C LYS A 218 -17.82 -3.62 -13.63
N HIS A 219 -17.34 -4.61 -12.88
CA HIS A 219 -17.56 -6.03 -13.18
C HIS A 219 -18.80 -6.60 -12.50
N PHE A 220 -19.10 -6.15 -11.28
CA PHE A 220 -20.23 -6.67 -10.52
C PHE A 220 -21.58 -6.23 -11.10
N ALA A 221 -21.73 -4.96 -11.50
CA ALA A 221 -23.02 -4.46 -11.97
C ALA A 221 -23.55 -5.18 -13.23
N PRO A 222 -22.75 -5.43 -14.29
CA PRO A 222 -23.20 -6.22 -15.44
C PRO A 222 -23.51 -7.67 -15.05
N PHE A 223 -22.64 -8.31 -14.27
CA PHE A 223 -22.85 -9.68 -13.79
C PHE A 223 -24.18 -9.81 -13.02
N TRP A 224 -24.46 -8.85 -12.13
CA TRP A 224 -25.66 -8.86 -11.31
C TRP A 224 -26.93 -8.72 -12.16
N ALA A 225 -26.91 -7.81 -13.14
CA ALA A 225 -28.03 -7.64 -14.06
C ALA A 225 -28.30 -8.91 -14.88
N ASP A 226 -27.25 -9.55 -15.40
CA ASP A 226 -27.35 -10.81 -16.16
C ASP A 226 -27.84 -11.96 -15.28
N PHE A 227 -27.36 -12.03 -14.04
CA PHE A 227 -27.81 -13.01 -13.05
C PHE A 227 -29.30 -12.83 -12.73
N GLN A 228 -29.75 -11.61 -12.43
CA GLN A 228 -31.16 -11.34 -12.15
C GLN A 228 -32.05 -11.74 -13.32
N ALA A 229 -31.70 -11.32 -14.55
CA ALA A 229 -32.45 -11.65 -15.74
C ALA A 229 -32.52 -13.16 -16.01
N THR A 230 -31.46 -13.90 -15.68
CA THR A 230 -31.40 -15.37 -15.86
C THR A 230 -32.15 -16.10 -14.74
N ASN A 231 -31.99 -15.67 -13.49
CA ASN A 231 -32.72 -16.17 -12.33
C ASN A 231 -34.23 -16.06 -12.56
N ASP A 232 -34.71 -14.89 -12.99
CA ASP A 232 -36.15 -14.66 -13.20
C ASP A 232 -36.72 -15.56 -14.31
N LYS A 233 -35.93 -15.86 -15.34
CA LYS A 233 -36.31 -16.80 -16.41
C LYS A 233 -36.40 -18.24 -15.88
N HIS A 234 -35.41 -18.68 -15.12
CA HIS A 234 -35.39 -20.02 -14.53
C HIS A 234 -36.52 -20.21 -13.51
N GLU A 235 -36.73 -19.23 -12.63
CA GLU A 235 -37.79 -19.23 -11.63
C GLU A 235 -39.18 -19.28 -12.30
N ARG A 236 -39.38 -18.52 -13.39
CA ARG A 236 -40.60 -18.59 -14.19
C ARG A 236 -40.81 -19.95 -14.86
N LEU A 237 -39.75 -20.52 -15.45
CA LEU A 237 -39.84 -21.82 -16.13
C LEU A 237 -40.18 -22.95 -15.16
N LEU A 238 -39.54 -22.98 -13.99
CA LEU A 238 -39.80 -23.98 -12.96
C LEU A 238 -41.18 -23.81 -12.33
N SER A 239 -41.61 -22.58 -12.03
CA SER A 239 -42.95 -22.33 -11.45
C SER A 239 -44.10 -22.63 -12.40
N GLN A 240 -43.87 -22.56 -13.72
CA GLN A 240 -44.87 -22.87 -14.75
C GLN A 240 -44.77 -24.31 -15.28
N PHE A 241 -43.81 -25.11 -14.82
CA PHE A 241 -43.52 -26.44 -15.33
C PHE A 241 -44.76 -27.35 -15.33
N ASP A 242 -45.49 -27.41 -14.22
CA ASP A 242 -46.73 -28.20 -14.11
C ASP A 242 -47.83 -27.70 -15.05
N SER A 243 -47.97 -26.38 -15.19
CA SER A 243 -48.94 -25.79 -16.11
C SER A 243 -48.62 -26.12 -17.57
N TYR A 244 -47.35 -26.21 -17.95
CA TYR A 244 -46.94 -26.66 -19.28
C TYR A 244 -47.26 -28.13 -19.53
N LEU A 245 -47.07 -28.98 -18.51
CA LEU A 245 -47.47 -30.38 -18.57
C LEU A 245 -48.99 -30.54 -18.72
N GLU A 246 -49.78 -29.77 -17.97
CA GLU A 246 -51.23 -29.73 -18.11
C GLU A 246 -51.67 -29.26 -19.50
N ALA A 247 -51.03 -28.24 -20.05
CA ALA A 247 -51.31 -27.76 -21.40
C ALA A 247 -51.05 -28.85 -22.46
N LEU A 248 -49.96 -29.61 -22.34
CA LEU A 248 -49.63 -30.73 -23.24
C LEU A 248 -50.69 -31.85 -23.19
N ALA A 249 -51.36 -32.03 -22.06
CA ALA A 249 -52.45 -32.99 -21.92
C ALA A 249 -53.74 -32.55 -22.65
N THR A 250 -53.85 -31.27 -23.04
CA THR A 250 -55.01 -30.76 -23.81
C THR A 250 -54.81 -30.81 -25.32
N VAL A 251 -53.58 -31.07 -25.79
CA VAL A 251 -53.25 -31.09 -27.22
C VAL A 251 -53.36 -32.52 -27.76
N GLU A 252 -54.39 -32.78 -28.55
CA GLU A 252 -54.62 -34.07 -29.19
C GLU A 252 -53.58 -34.37 -30.29
N LEU A 253 -53.20 -35.64 -30.41
CA LEU A 253 -52.34 -36.13 -31.48
C LEU A 253 -53.11 -36.22 -32.80
N HIS A 254 -52.41 -36.01 -33.92
CA HIS A 254 -52.98 -36.23 -35.24
C HIS A 254 -53.47 -37.70 -35.37
N PRO A 255 -54.63 -37.98 -36.00
CA PRO A 255 -55.22 -39.32 -36.05
C PRO A 255 -54.31 -40.41 -36.63
N ALA A 256 -53.37 -40.03 -37.51
CA ALA A 256 -52.39 -40.95 -38.08
C ALA A 256 -51.27 -41.38 -37.09
N LEU A 257 -51.11 -40.68 -35.96
CA LEU A 257 -50.10 -40.93 -34.92
C LEU A 257 -50.71 -41.39 -33.59
N ALA A 258 -52.04 -41.23 -33.43
CA ALA A 258 -52.75 -41.65 -32.24
C ALA A 258 -52.87 -43.18 -32.17
N THR A 259 -52.62 -43.74 -31.00
CA THR A 259 -52.80 -45.17 -30.70
C THR A 259 -53.76 -45.33 -29.52
N GLU A 260 -54.15 -46.56 -29.15
CA GLU A 260 -54.99 -46.77 -27.95
C GLU A 260 -54.34 -46.23 -26.67
N GLU A 261 -53.00 -46.23 -26.63
CA GLU A 261 -52.17 -45.85 -25.49
C GLU A 261 -51.67 -44.39 -25.54
N ARG A 262 -51.73 -43.73 -26.71
CA ARG A 262 -51.22 -42.35 -26.91
C ARG A 262 -52.24 -41.50 -27.64
N LYS A 263 -52.83 -40.54 -26.93
CA LYS A 263 -53.90 -39.68 -27.45
C LYS A 263 -53.51 -38.20 -27.47
N THR A 264 -52.59 -37.80 -26.60
CA THR A 264 -52.16 -36.41 -26.42
C THR A 264 -50.65 -36.27 -26.49
N LEU A 265 -50.14 -35.05 -26.68
CA LEU A 265 -48.69 -34.80 -26.66
C LEU A 265 -48.05 -35.17 -25.31
N TYR A 266 -48.81 -35.11 -24.22
CA TYR A 266 -48.39 -35.55 -22.90
C TYR A 266 -48.04 -37.05 -22.87
N ASP A 267 -48.75 -37.89 -23.61
CA ASP A 267 -48.49 -39.35 -23.63
C ASP A 267 -47.19 -39.70 -24.37
N CYS A 268 -46.57 -38.73 -25.05
CA CYS A 268 -45.31 -38.88 -25.77
C CYS A 268 -44.06 -38.51 -24.96
N ILE A 269 -44.21 -37.94 -23.75
CA ILE A 269 -43.10 -37.47 -22.93
C ILE A 269 -42.89 -38.33 -21.67
N PRO A 270 -41.63 -38.57 -21.24
CA PRO A 270 -41.33 -39.31 -20.02
C PRO A 270 -41.51 -38.43 -18.79
N VAL A 271 -42.75 -38.14 -18.41
CA VAL A 271 -43.11 -37.12 -17.41
C VAL A 271 -42.42 -37.31 -16.06
N ASP A 272 -42.31 -38.54 -15.57
CA ASP A 272 -41.65 -38.82 -14.29
C ASP A 272 -40.18 -38.41 -14.30
N LYS A 273 -39.49 -38.61 -15.44
CA LYS A 273 -38.10 -38.17 -15.62
C LYS A 273 -37.99 -36.67 -15.72
N GLU A 274 -38.91 -36.02 -16.42
CA GLU A 274 -38.94 -34.56 -16.54
C GLU A 274 -39.22 -33.89 -15.18
N ARG A 275 -40.11 -34.46 -14.37
CA ARG A 275 -40.38 -34.01 -13.00
C ARG A 275 -39.16 -34.16 -12.10
N GLU A 276 -38.48 -35.30 -12.15
CA GLU A 276 -37.25 -35.52 -11.40
C GLU A 276 -36.15 -34.55 -11.83
N TRP A 277 -36.01 -34.31 -13.14
CA TRP A 277 -35.04 -33.35 -13.66
C TRP A 277 -35.39 -31.90 -13.27
N ALA A 278 -36.66 -31.51 -13.29
CA ALA A 278 -37.12 -30.22 -12.80
C ALA A 278 -36.77 -30.02 -11.31
N ALA A 279 -36.96 -31.04 -10.47
CA ALA A 279 -36.58 -30.99 -9.06
C ALA A 279 -35.05 -30.84 -8.86
N GLN A 280 -34.24 -31.53 -9.68
CA GLN A 280 -32.78 -31.35 -9.67
C GLN A 280 -32.37 -29.93 -10.10
N CYS A 281 -33.03 -29.39 -11.13
CA CYS A 281 -32.83 -28.02 -11.58
C CYS A 281 -33.20 -27.00 -10.49
N GLU A 282 -34.30 -27.20 -9.77
CA GLU A 282 -34.71 -26.36 -8.65
C GLU A 282 -33.68 -26.38 -7.51
N GLN A 283 -33.17 -27.56 -7.16
CA GLN A 283 -32.12 -27.71 -6.14
C GLN A 283 -30.83 -26.98 -6.55
N SER A 284 -30.40 -27.15 -7.80
CA SER A 284 -29.22 -26.48 -8.35
C SER A 284 -29.41 -24.95 -8.39
N HIS A 285 -30.57 -24.49 -8.87
CA HIS A 285 -30.95 -23.08 -8.92
C HIS A 285 -30.90 -22.44 -7.54
N THR A 286 -31.50 -23.08 -6.53
CA THR A 286 -31.50 -22.61 -5.15
C THR A 286 -30.09 -22.52 -4.58
N HIS A 287 -29.23 -23.50 -4.88
CA HIS A 287 -27.83 -23.49 -4.44
C HIS A 287 -27.05 -22.33 -5.05
N VAL A 288 -27.11 -22.16 -6.37
CA VAL A 288 -26.43 -21.06 -7.08
C VAL A 288 -26.93 -19.71 -6.57
N ARG A 289 -28.25 -19.54 -6.43
CA ARG A 289 -28.85 -18.32 -5.88
C ARG A 289 -28.31 -18.00 -4.49
N SER A 290 -28.22 -18.98 -3.60
CA SER A 290 -27.64 -18.78 -2.27
C SER A 290 -26.19 -18.30 -2.33
N GLN A 291 -25.36 -18.86 -3.21
CA GLN A 291 -23.97 -18.42 -3.37
C GLN A 291 -23.86 -17.00 -3.92
N VAL A 292 -24.69 -16.67 -4.92
CA VAL A 292 -24.67 -15.34 -5.54
C VAL A 292 -25.18 -14.26 -4.59
N LEU A 293 -26.16 -14.57 -3.74
CA LEU A 293 -26.61 -13.65 -2.67
C LEU A 293 -25.53 -13.42 -1.60
N LYS A 294 -24.76 -14.45 -1.24
CA LYS A 294 -23.59 -14.28 -0.36
C LYS A 294 -22.53 -13.39 -1.00
N LEU A 295 -22.28 -13.57 -2.29
CA LEU A 295 -21.36 -12.70 -3.03
C LEU A 295 -21.84 -11.25 -3.06
N GLN A 296 -23.15 -11.02 -3.25
CA GLN A 296 -23.76 -9.69 -3.15
C GLN A 296 -23.54 -9.07 -1.77
N GLN A 297 -23.78 -9.84 -0.71
CA GLN A 297 -23.56 -9.36 0.66
C GLN A 297 -22.11 -8.91 0.86
N VAL A 298 -21.13 -9.74 0.48
CA VAL A 298 -19.70 -9.40 0.59
C VAL A 298 -19.36 -8.18 -0.26
N HIS A 299 -19.91 -8.08 -1.47
CA HIS A 299 -19.73 -6.92 -2.33
C HIS A 299 -20.23 -5.63 -1.66
N ASP A 300 -21.44 -5.66 -1.08
CA ASP A 300 -22.08 -4.50 -0.45
C ASP A 300 -21.35 -4.10 0.84
N GLU A 301 -20.89 -5.08 1.62
CA GLU A 301 -20.03 -4.86 2.79
C GLU A 301 -18.72 -4.16 2.40
N ILE A 302 -17.98 -4.68 1.41
CA ILE A 302 -16.73 -4.06 0.93
C ILE A 302 -16.99 -2.66 0.39
N CYS A 303 -18.05 -2.46 -0.40
CA CYS A 303 -18.40 -1.15 -0.95
C CYS A 303 -18.69 -0.13 0.16
N LYS A 304 -19.40 -0.56 1.20
CA LYS A 304 -19.71 0.28 2.35
C LYS A 304 -18.44 0.62 3.13
N GLU A 305 -17.64 -0.36 3.52
CA GLU A 305 -16.39 -0.15 4.27
C GLU A 305 -15.42 0.78 3.54
N VAL A 306 -15.23 0.59 2.23
CA VAL A 306 -14.38 1.48 1.42
C VAL A 306 -14.97 2.90 1.36
N THR A 307 -16.29 3.04 1.30
CA THR A 307 -16.93 4.37 1.30
C THR A 307 -16.77 5.07 2.64
N ASP A 308 -17.01 4.36 3.74
CA ASP A 308 -16.87 4.87 5.11
C ASP A 308 -15.42 5.25 5.44
N MET A 309 -14.43 4.60 4.82
CA MET A 309 -13.01 4.91 4.98
C MET A 309 -12.54 6.11 4.16
N ILE A 310 -13.22 6.42 3.05
CA ILE A 310 -12.89 7.54 2.17
C ILE A 310 -13.64 8.83 2.57
N SER A 311 -14.79 8.71 3.26
CA SER A 311 -15.62 9.84 3.73
C SER A 311 -15.07 10.53 4.97
#